data_AF-A0AAV4BJC2-F1
#
_entry.id   AF-A0AAV4BJC2-F1
#
_cell.length_a   1.000
_cell.length_b   1.000
_cell.length_c   1.000
_cell.angle_alpha   90.00
_cell.angle_beta   90.00
_cell.angle_gamma   90.00
#
_symmetry.space_group_name_H-M   'P 1'
#
loop_
_entity.id
_entity.type
_entity.pdbx_description
1 polymer ?
#
loop_
_entity_poly.entity_id
_entity_poly.type
_entity_poly.pdbx_seq_one_letter_code
_entity_poly.pdbx_strand_id
1 'polypeptide(L)'
;MNGHDVFETLTIGRMYAVSANQGECFFLRLLLTVVKGPTSFKSLRSFQGIEQATYREASIAHVQLEQDNVHQMTFQEASVSHQPQSLRSLFAILLVHAQPTNLEELWNEFEFSQCEDFIH
;
A
#
# COMPACT_ATOMS: atom_id res chain seq x y z
N MET A 1 -33.71 -12.45 -25.60
CA MET A 1 -32.80 -11.44 -25.05
C MET A 1 -32.80 -11.63 -23.54
N ASN A 2 -31.98 -12.55 -23.03
CA ASN A 2 -32.05 -13.00 -21.63
C ASN A 2 -30.68 -12.86 -20.97
N GLY A 3 -30.65 -12.02 -19.92
CA GLY A 3 -29.94 -12.25 -18.67
C GLY A 3 -28.43 -12.49 -18.75
N HIS A 4 -27.65 -11.41 -18.79
CA HIS A 4 -26.25 -11.39 -18.35
C HIS A 4 -26.08 -10.33 -17.26
N ASP A 5 -26.87 -10.43 -16.19
CA ASP A 5 -26.51 -9.87 -14.89
C ASP A 5 -26.17 -11.06 -14.00
N VAL A 6 -24.95 -11.58 -14.20
CA VAL A 6 -24.30 -12.41 -13.19
C VAL A 6 -23.95 -11.46 -12.08
N PHE A 7 -24.85 -11.32 -11.10
CA PHE A 7 -24.46 -10.84 -9.79
C PHE A 7 -23.31 -11.74 -9.34
N GLU A 8 -22.09 -11.18 -9.35
CA GLU A 8 -20.95 -11.74 -8.64
C GLU A 8 -21.47 -12.13 -7.25
N THR A 9 -21.67 -13.43 -7.06
CA THR A 9 -22.29 -13.92 -5.84
C THR A 9 -21.33 -13.57 -4.74
N LEU A 10 -21.71 -12.62 -3.87
CA LEU A 10 -20.93 -12.15 -2.73
C LEU A 10 -20.78 -13.29 -1.72
N THR A 11 -20.00 -14.30 -2.10
CA THR A 11 -19.70 -15.44 -1.28
C THR A 11 -18.57 -15.01 -0.38
N ILE A 12 -18.91 -14.49 0.78
CA ILE A 12 -17.95 -14.32 1.86
C ILE A 12 -17.56 -15.72 2.30
N GLY A 13 -16.49 -16.26 1.70
CA GLY A 13 -15.88 -17.50 2.12
C GLY A 13 -15.52 -17.38 3.60
N ARG A 14 -15.94 -18.34 4.42
CA ARG A 14 -15.58 -18.36 5.85
C ARG A 14 -14.07 -18.59 5.97
N MET A 15 -13.33 -17.54 6.31
CA MET A 15 -11.88 -17.62 6.51
C MET A 15 -11.58 -18.02 7.97
N TYR A 16 -10.95 -19.18 8.16
CA TYR A 16 -10.59 -19.70 9.49
C TYR A 16 -9.71 -18.73 10.28
N ALA A 17 -10.05 -18.48 11.55
CA ALA A 17 -9.23 -17.65 12.42
C ALA A 17 -7.83 -18.25 12.57
N VAL A 18 -6.80 -17.48 12.19
CA VAL A 18 -5.39 -17.88 12.27
C VAL A 18 -4.69 -16.92 13.21
N SER A 19 -3.96 -17.45 14.19
CA SER A 19 -3.12 -16.67 15.11
C SER A 19 -1.80 -16.27 14.42
N ALA A 20 -1.21 -15.14 14.81
CA ALA A 20 0.10 -14.70 14.29
C ALA A 20 1.22 -15.75 14.41
N ASN A 21 1.13 -16.66 15.39
CA ASN A 21 2.12 -17.73 15.62
C ASN A 21 2.06 -18.86 14.57
N GLN A 22 1.08 -18.87 13.67
CA GLN A 22 0.92 -19.89 12.64
C GLN A 22 1.71 -19.58 11.35
N GLY A 23 2.66 -18.64 11.39
CA GLY A 23 3.65 -18.40 10.34
C GLY A 23 3.00 -18.14 8.98
N GLU A 24 3.33 -18.95 7.99
CA GLU A 24 2.85 -18.80 6.60
C GLU A 24 1.32 -18.84 6.46
N CYS A 25 0.60 -19.57 7.32
CA CYS A 25 -0.87 -19.56 7.29
C CYS A 25 -1.45 -18.19 7.68
N PHE A 26 -0.78 -17.45 8.57
CA PHE A 26 -1.18 -16.10 8.95
C PHE A 26 -1.00 -15.14 7.78
N PHE A 27 0.14 -15.22 7.09
CA PHE A 27 0.44 -14.39 5.92
C PHE A 27 -0.45 -14.73 4.72
N LEU A 28 -0.76 -16.01 4.51
CA LEU A 28 -1.74 -16.43 3.52
C LEU A 28 -3.11 -15.79 3.79
N ARG A 29 -3.58 -15.83 5.05
CA ARG A 29 -4.83 -15.18 5.47
C ARG A 29 -4.78 -13.67 5.22
N LEU A 30 -3.66 -13.02 5.51
CA LEU A 30 -3.46 -11.59 5.28
C LEU A 30 -3.55 -11.26 3.78
N LEU A 31 -2.85 -11.99 2.91
CA LEU A 31 -2.90 -11.78 1.46
C LEU A 31 -4.31 -11.94 0.88
N LEU A 32 -5.08 -12.90 1.38
CA LEU A 32 -6.48 -13.08 0.94
C LEU A 32 -7.38 -11.89 1.28
N THR A 33 -6.98 -11.01 2.22
CA THR A 33 -7.72 -9.77 2.53
C THR A 33 -7.31 -8.59 1.64
N VAL A 34 -6.11 -8.64 1.05
CA VAL A 34 -5.51 -7.53 0.30
C VAL A 34 -5.58 -7.77 -1.22
N VAL A 35 -5.31 -9.00 -1.67
CA VAL A 35 -5.27 -9.38 -3.08
C VAL A 35 -6.67 -9.70 -3.58
N LYS A 36 -7.14 -8.92 -4.56
CA LYS A 36 -8.46 -9.10 -5.19
C LYS A 36 -8.38 -10.13 -6.31
N GLY A 37 -9.31 -11.09 -6.30
CA GLY A 37 -9.48 -12.07 -7.38
C GLY A 37 -8.26 -12.95 -7.70
N PRO A 38 -7.52 -13.50 -6.71
CA PRO A 38 -6.40 -14.39 -7.00
C PRO A 38 -6.89 -15.64 -7.76
N THR A 39 -6.22 -15.98 -8.87
CA THR A 39 -6.57 -17.13 -9.71
C THR A 39 -5.82 -18.41 -9.32
N SER A 40 -4.78 -18.29 -8.50
CA SER A 40 -3.97 -19.40 -7.99
C SER A 40 -3.19 -19.02 -6.72
N PHE A 41 -2.63 -20.00 -6.00
CA PHE A 41 -1.69 -19.72 -4.91
C PHE A 41 -0.43 -18.99 -5.38
N LYS A 42 0.00 -19.25 -6.62
CA LYS A 42 1.10 -18.54 -7.25
C LYS A 42 0.74 -17.06 -7.45
N SER A 43 -0.42 -16.77 -8.04
CA SER A 43 -0.86 -15.37 -8.24
C SER A 43 -1.01 -14.63 -6.92
N LEU A 44 -1.38 -15.33 -5.84
CA LEU A 44 -1.49 -14.74 -4.50
C LEU A 44 -0.13 -14.33 -3.91
N ARG A 45 0.95 -15.03 -4.28
CA ARG A 45 2.34 -14.67 -3.90
C ARG A 45 3.02 -13.77 -4.91
N SER A 46 2.34 -13.42 -6.00
CA SER A 46 2.89 -12.54 -7.01
C SER A 46 2.63 -11.08 -6.65
N PHE A 47 3.70 -10.30 -6.54
CA PHE A 47 3.64 -8.86 -6.37
C PHE A 47 4.31 -8.20 -7.58
N GLN A 48 3.60 -7.30 -8.27
CA GLN A 48 4.08 -6.61 -9.49
C GLN A 48 4.66 -7.56 -10.56
N GLY A 49 4.05 -8.75 -10.74
CA GLY A 49 4.48 -9.74 -11.72
C GLY A 49 5.65 -10.64 -11.29
N ILE A 50 6.22 -10.42 -10.10
CA ILE A 50 7.30 -11.24 -9.54
C ILE A 50 6.71 -12.17 -8.47
N GLU A 51 6.93 -13.48 -8.61
CA GLU A 51 6.56 -14.47 -7.61
C GLU A 51 7.53 -14.42 -6.42
N GLN A 52 6.99 -14.20 -5.22
CA GLN A 52 7.75 -14.22 -3.98
C GLN A 52 7.93 -15.65 -3.46
N ALA A 53 9.00 -15.90 -2.71
CA ALA A 53 9.31 -17.25 -2.21
C ALA A 53 8.34 -17.67 -1.11
N THR A 54 7.90 -16.72 -0.28
CA THR A 54 6.99 -16.94 0.86
C THR A 54 5.75 -16.05 0.80
N TYR A 55 4.66 -16.47 1.47
CA TYR A 55 3.50 -15.61 1.70
C TYR A 55 3.86 -14.42 2.58
N ARG A 56 4.82 -14.57 3.50
CA ARG A 56 5.35 -13.48 4.30
C ARG A 56 5.93 -12.36 3.44
N GLU A 57 6.83 -12.67 2.52
CA GLU A 57 7.46 -11.68 1.64
C GLU A 57 6.43 -10.98 0.77
N ALA A 58 5.51 -11.72 0.15
CA ALA A 58 4.42 -11.14 -0.61
C ALA A 58 3.56 -10.20 0.25
N SER A 59 3.20 -10.62 1.47
CA SER A 59 2.40 -9.79 2.39
C SER A 59 3.11 -8.49 2.73
N ILE A 60 4.41 -8.56 3.04
CA ILE A 60 5.22 -7.39 3.39
C ILE A 60 5.26 -6.42 2.21
N ALA A 61 5.51 -6.91 0.98
CA ALA A 61 5.54 -6.08 -0.21
C ALA A 61 4.19 -5.37 -0.46
N HIS A 62 3.07 -6.08 -0.28
CA HIS A 62 1.74 -5.49 -0.38
C HIS A 62 1.50 -4.41 0.68
N VAL A 63 1.84 -4.67 1.94
CA VAL A 63 1.66 -3.68 3.03
C VAL A 63 2.56 -2.47 2.81
N GLN A 64 3.81 -2.66 2.39
CA GLN A 64 4.74 -1.57 2.07
C GLN A 64 4.19 -0.67 0.97
N LEU A 65 3.69 -1.27 -0.13
CA LEU A 65 3.06 -0.50 -1.20
C LEU A 65 1.84 0.29 -0.73
N GLU A 66 1.00 -0.30 0.13
CA GLU A 66 -0.14 0.41 0.71
C GLU A 66 0.31 1.60 1.57
N GLN A 67 1.36 1.45 2.38
CA GLN A 67 1.92 2.55 3.16
C GLN A 67 2.48 3.67 2.27
N ASP A 68 3.26 3.31 1.23
CA ASP A 68 3.82 4.27 0.29
C ASP A 68 2.73 5.08 -0.42
N ASN A 69 1.64 4.42 -0.83
CA ASN A 69 0.47 5.10 -1.40
C ASN A 69 -0.17 6.09 -0.41
N VAL A 70 -0.31 5.72 0.86
CA VAL A 70 -0.85 6.60 1.90
C VAL A 70 0.05 7.82 2.10
N HIS A 71 1.38 7.64 2.11
CA HIS A 71 2.32 8.75 2.23
C HIS A 71 2.18 9.74 1.06
N GLN A 72 2.12 9.23 -0.17
CA GLN A 72 1.96 10.06 -1.37
C GLN A 72 0.64 10.83 -1.35
N MET A 73 -0.48 10.17 -1.03
CA MET A 73 -1.79 10.84 -0.92
C MET A 73 -1.79 11.92 0.17
N THR A 74 -1.18 11.64 1.31
CA THR A 74 -1.08 12.60 2.42
C THR A 74 -0.26 13.83 2.01
N PHE A 75 0.85 13.62 1.29
CA PHE A 75 1.66 14.71 0.76
C PHE A 75 0.93 15.55 -0.28
N GLN A 76 0.19 14.89 -1.19
CA GLN A 76 -0.62 15.55 -2.19
C GLN A 76 -1.72 16.42 -1.57
N GLU A 77 -2.40 15.94 -0.53
CA GLU A 77 -3.41 16.73 0.17
C GLU A 77 -2.78 17.92 0.91
N ALA A 78 -1.66 17.67 1.59
CA ALA A 78 -0.93 18.70 2.31
C ALA A 78 -0.38 19.78 1.37
N SER A 79 0.06 19.43 0.16
CA SER A 79 0.66 20.38 -0.78
C SER A 79 -0.34 21.40 -1.31
N VAL A 80 -1.62 21.03 -1.32
CA VAL A 80 -2.72 21.93 -1.72
C VAL A 80 -3.22 22.77 -0.54
N SER A 81 -3.08 22.27 0.69
CA SER A 81 -3.80 22.79 1.86
C SER A 81 -2.93 23.49 2.90
N HIS A 82 -1.59 23.32 2.85
CA HIS A 82 -0.68 23.79 3.89
C HIS A 82 0.51 24.57 3.31
N GLN A 83 1.12 25.43 4.13
CA GLN A 83 2.35 26.14 3.74
C GLN A 83 3.57 25.20 3.61
N PRO A 84 4.57 25.59 2.79
CA PRO A 84 5.80 24.82 2.59
C PRO A 84 6.52 24.38 3.88
N GLN A 85 6.54 25.22 4.92
CA GLN A 85 7.12 24.86 6.24
C GLN A 85 6.44 23.64 6.88
N SER A 86 5.12 23.54 6.77
CA SER A 86 4.35 22.41 7.30
C SER A 86 4.63 21.15 6.49
N LEU A 87 4.80 21.26 5.16
CA LEU A 87 5.21 20.14 4.31
C LEU A 87 6.59 19.60 4.70
N ARG A 88 7.57 20.48 4.93
CA ARG A 88 8.91 20.07 5.41
C ARG A 88 8.84 19.37 6.77
N SER A 89 7.94 19.80 7.64
CA SER A 89 7.71 19.16 8.94
C SER A 89 7.09 17.76 8.79
N LEU A 90 6.11 17.62 7.88
CA LEU A 90 5.52 16.32 7.53
C LEU A 90 6.58 15.38 6.93
N PHE A 91 7.47 15.89 6.08
CA PHE A 91 8.58 15.13 5.52
C PHE A 91 9.52 14.61 6.60
N ALA A 92 9.88 15.45 7.57
CA ALA A 92 10.69 15.06 8.72
C ALA A 92 10.00 13.97 9.57
N ILE A 93 8.68 14.05 9.75
CA ILE A 93 7.91 13.02 10.46
C ILE A 93 7.97 11.68 9.71
N LEU A 94 7.79 11.68 8.38
CA LEU A 94 7.89 10.45 7.58
C LEU A 94 9.30 9.83 7.65
N LEU A 95 10.35 10.66 7.58
CA LEU A 95 11.73 10.20 7.70
C LEU A 95 12.01 9.49 9.02
N VAL A 96 11.46 9.99 10.13
CA VAL A 96 11.70 9.45 11.46
C VAL A 96 10.82 8.23 11.76
N HIS A 97 9.56 8.26 11.31
CA HIS A 97 8.54 7.33 11.80
C HIS A 97 8.05 6.29 10.79
N ALA A 98 8.17 6.55 9.49
CA ALA A 98 7.42 5.79 8.49
C ALA A 98 8.26 4.86 7.60
N GLN A 99 9.59 4.99 7.61
CA GLN A 99 10.52 4.20 6.77
C GLN A 99 9.99 3.96 5.33
N PRO A 100 9.59 5.01 4.60
CA PRO A 100 9.00 4.84 3.28
C PRO A 100 10.01 4.22 2.30
N THR A 101 9.50 3.42 1.36
CA THR A 101 10.34 2.60 0.48
C THR A 101 11.14 3.47 -0.49
N ASN A 102 10.53 4.53 -1.02
CA ASN A 102 11.13 5.45 -2.00
C ASN A 102 11.04 6.92 -1.55
N LEU A 103 11.90 7.30 -0.60
CA LEU A 103 12.02 8.69 -0.12
C LEU A 103 12.40 9.68 -1.23
N GLU A 104 13.29 9.26 -2.13
CA GLU A 104 13.79 10.12 -3.21
C GLU A 104 12.68 10.49 -4.19
N GLU A 105 11.84 9.52 -4.54
CA GLU A 105 10.69 9.74 -5.42
C GLU A 105 9.69 10.73 -4.79
N LEU A 106 9.36 10.51 -3.51
CA LEU A 106 8.49 11.42 -2.76
C LEU A 106 9.08 12.83 -2.64
N TRP A 107 10.39 12.96 -2.41
CA TRP A 107 11.05 14.26 -2.37
C TRP A 107 10.95 14.98 -3.71
N ASN A 108 11.33 14.29 -4.80
CA ASN A 108 11.36 14.86 -6.14
C ASN A 108 9.96 15.30 -6.62
N GLU A 109 8.92 14.56 -6.25
CA GLU A 109 7.52 14.91 -6.59
C GLU A 109 7.08 16.23 -5.93
N PHE A 110 7.49 16.48 -4.68
CA PHE A 110 7.02 17.61 -3.88
C PHE A 110 8.06 18.71 -3.64
N GLU A 111 9.26 18.63 -4.24
CA GLU A 111 10.37 19.56 -4.02
C GLU A 111 9.95 21.02 -4.19
N PHE A 112 9.26 21.33 -5.29
CA PHE A 112 8.82 22.70 -5.58
C PHE A 112 7.86 23.23 -4.50
N SER A 113 6.84 22.44 -4.16
CA SER A 113 5.85 22.80 -3.13
C SER A 113 6.49 22.95 -1.75
N GLN A 114 7.55 22.19 -1.47
CA GLN A 114 8.30 22.28 -0.23
C GLN A 114 9.25 23.48 -0.16
N CYS A 115 9.59 24.08 -1.29
CA CYS A 115 10.57 25.17 -1.38
C CYS A 115 9.97 26.50 -1.83
N GLU A 116 8.67 26.57 -2.13
CA GLU A 116 8.00 27.77 -2.67
C GLU A 116 8.27 29.05 -1.85
N ASP A 117 8.39 28.93 -0.52
CA ASP A 117 8.65 30.04 0.40
C ASP A 117 10.11 30.54 0.40
N PHE A 118 11.05 29.82 -0.22
CA PHE A 118 12.45 30.24 -0.38
C PHE A 118 12.75 30.94 -1.70
N ILE A 119 11.80 30.94 -2.65
CA ILE A 119 11.97 31.47 -4.01
C ILE A 119 11.64 32.98 -4.07
N HIS A 120 11.30 33.58 -2.92
CA HIS A 120 10.95 35.00 -2.74
C HIS A 120 11.86 35.69 -1.73
#